data_AF-A0AAV7N5Z6-F1
#
_entry.id   AF-A0AAV7N5Z6-F1
#
_cell.length_a   1.000
_cell.length_b   1.000
_cell.length_c   1.000
_cell.angle_alpha   90.00
_cell.angle_beta   90.00
_cell.angle_gamma   90.00
#
_symmetry.space_group_name_H-M   'P 1'
#
loop_
_entity.id
_entity.type
_entity.pdbx_description
1 polymer ?
#
loop_
_entity_poly.entity_id
_entity_poly.type
_entity_poly.pdbx_seq_one_letter_code
_entity_poly.pdbx_strand_id
1 'polypeptide(L)'
;MYGHEKCMDMRDVWTREVYGHERCVEMRDVWTREVYGHKRCMDTRGVLTREVYGHKRCMDTRGVWTQEVYGHKRCMDTRSVWTQEVYGHEKCMDTRGVWTREVYGHKRFMDTRSVWIREVYGHVRR
;
A
#
# COMPACT_ATOMS: atom_id res chain seq x y z
N MET A 1 -10.51 -14.47 9.55
CA MET A 1 -9.68 -15.18 10.56
C MET A 1 -9.15 -14.16 11.57
N TYR A 2 -9.24 -14.43 12.87
CA TYR A 2 -8.55 -13.65 13.92
C TYR A 2 -7.20 -14.28 14.24
N GLY A 3 -6.08 -13.57 14.02
CA GLY A 3 -4.76 -14.11 14.38
C GLY A 3 -3.57 -13.51 13.63
N HIS A 4 -2.42 -14.20 13.71
CA HIS A 4 -1.21 -13.84 12.97
C HIS A 4 -1.01 -14.78 11.77
N GLU A 5 -0.98 -14.22 10.57
CA GLU A 5 -0.84 -14.96 9.32
C GLU A 5 0.51 -14.70 8.64
N LYS A 6 1.06 -15.73 8.00
CA LYS A 6 2.22 -15.62 7.10
C LYS A 6 1.88 -16.28 5.77
N CYS A 7 2.15 -15.60 4.67
CA CYS A 7 2.02 -16.17 3.32
C CYS A 7 3.30 -15.94 2.49
N MET A 8 3.60 -16.87 1.59
CA MET A 8 4.70 -16.76 0.63
C MET A 8 4.26 -17.43 -0.67
N ASP A 9 3.98 -16.60 -1.67
CA ASP A 9 3.40 -17.04 -2.93
C ASP A 9 4.30 -16.57 -4.09
N MET A 10 4.37 -17.41 -5.13
CA MET A 10 5.23 -17.13 -6.29
C MET A 10 4.43 -16.65 -7.51
N ARG A 11 3.21 -17.19 -7.69
CA ARG A 11 2.23 -16.80 -8.72
C ARG A 11 0.84 -17.27 -8.33
N ASP A 12 0.03 -16.38 -7.80
CA ASP A 12 -1.33 -16.70 -7.42
C ASP A 12 -2.28 -15.51 -7.59
N VAL A 13 -3.57 -15.84 -7.60
CA VAL A 13 -4.67 -14.87 -7.53
C VAL A 13 -5.49 -15.20 -6.30
N TRP A 14 -5.53 -14.28 -5.35
CA TRP A 14 -6.20 -14.48 -4.07
C TRP A 14 -7.17 -13.34 -3.75
N THR A 15 -8.30 -13.72 -3.16
CA THR A 15 -9.22 -12.82 -2.46
C THR A 15 -9.30 -13.25 -1.01
N ARG A 16 -9.07 -12.32 -0.07
CA ARG A 16 -9.07 -12.67 1.36
C ARG A 16 -9.45 -11.51 2.27
N GLU A 17 -10.02 -11.85 3.42
CA GLU A 17 -10.30 -10.95 4.52
C GLU A 17 -9.55 -11.39 5.79
N VAL A 18 -8.83 -10.47 6.43
CA VAL A 18 -8.00 -10.77 7.61
C VAL A 18 -8.30 -9.82 8.75
N TYR A 19 -8.44 -10.39 9.96
CA TYR A 19 -8.51 -9.64 11.20
C TYR A 19 -7.28 -9.97 12.05
N GLY A 20 -6.41 -8.99 12.30
CA GLY A 20 -5.20 -9.16 13.10
C GLY A 20 -3.92 -8.77 12.37
N HIS A 21 -2.90 -9.64 12.41
CA HIS A 21 -1.57 -9.31 11.87
C HIS A 21 -1.21 -10.21 10.69
N GLU A 22 -0.79 -9.61 9.58
CA GLU A 22 -0.46 -10.34 8.35
C GLU A 22 0.95 -9.99 7.88
N ARG A 23 1.70 -11.02 7.46
CA ARG A 23 2.98 -10.89 6.76
C ARG A 23 2.96 -11.68 5.46
N CYS A 24 3.18 -11.01 4.34
CA CYS A 24 3.21 -11.68 3.04
C CYS A 24 4.42 -11.27 2.21
N VAL A 25 4.98 -12.25 1.50
CA VAL A 25 6.02 -12.07 0.49
C VAL A 25 5.49 -12.62 -0.82
N GLU A 26 5.41 -11.76 -1.83
CA GLU A 26 4.73 -11.99 -3.10
C GLU A 26 5.73 -11.70 -4.23
N MET A 27 5.67 -12.46 -5.33
CA MET A 27 6.62 -12.32 -6.43
C MET A 27 5.95 -11.93 -7.75
N ARG A 28 4.76 -12.48 -8.04
CA ARG A 28 4.03 -12.25 -9.30
C ARG A 28 2.53 -12.46 -9.15
N ASP A 29 1.87 -11.55 -8.45
CA ASP A 29 0.53 -11.85 -7.98
C ASP A 29 -0.50 -10.75 -8.28
N VAL A 30 -1.77 -11.16 -8.32
CA VAL A 30 -2.92 -10.27 -8.40
C VAL A 30 -3.79 -10.50 -7.17
N TRP A 31 -3.98 -9.47 -6.35
CA TRP A 31 -4.68 -9.62 -5.08
C TRP A 31 -5.80 -8.61 -4.92
N THR A 32 -6.89 -9.09 -4.33
CA THR A 32 -7.91 -8.26 -3.70
C THR A 32 -7.96 -8.60 -2.21
N ARG A 33 -7.72 -7.64 -1.31
CA ARG A 33 -7.68 -7.95 0.14
C ARG A 33 -8.24 -6.86 1.02
N GLU A 34 -9.01 -7.26 2.01
CA GLU A 34 -9.47 -6.44 3.12
C GLU A 34 -8.74 -6.85 4.40
N VAL A 35 -8.16 -5.87 5.10
CA VAL A 35 -7.43 -6.15 6.34
C VAL A 35 -7.82 -5.18 7.44
N TYR A 36 -8.27 -5.75 8.56
CA TYR A 36 -8.48 -5.07 9.82
C TYR A 36 -7.33 -5.38 10.77
N GLY A 37 -6.39 -4.45 10.94
CA GLY A 37 -5.25 -4.59 11.84
C GLY A 37 -3.93 -4.16 11.23
N HIS A 38 -2.89 -4.99 11.37
CA HIS A 38 -1.54 -4.66 10.93
C HIS A 38 -1.07 -5.56 9.78
N LYS A 39 -0.77 -4.96 8.63
CA LYS A 39 -0.23 -5.68 7.46
C LYS A 39 1.19 -5.27 7.14
N ARG A 40 2.02 -6.26 6.84
CA ARG A 40 3.32 -6.07 6.19
C ARG A 40 3.39 -6.91 4.91
N CYS A 41 3.63 -6.27 3.77
CA CYS A 41 3.83 -6.97 2.50
C CYS A 41 5.14 -6.55 1.83
N MET A 42 5.76 -7.52 1.17
CA MET A 42 6.87 -7.31 0.25
C MET A 42 6.47 -7.91 -1.10
N ASP A 43 6.47 -7.10 -2.15
CA ASP A 43 6.15 -7.55 -3.50
C ASP A 43 7.31 -7.23 -4.45
N THR A 44 7.55 -8.13 -5.39
CA THR A 44 8.48 -7.92 -6.49
C THR A 44 7.76 -7.39 -7.72
N ARG A 45 6.56 -7.92 -8.00
CA ARG A 45 5.75 -7.49 -9.13
C ARG A 45 4.29 -7.90 -8.98
N GLY A 46 3.38 -6.94 -8.98
CA GLY A 46 1.97 -7.31 -8.89
C GLY A 46 0.98 -6.21 -9.24
N VAL A 47 -0.30 -6.61 -9.28
CA VAL A 47 -1.45 -5.70 -9.38
C VAL A 47 -2.33 -5.93 -8.17
N LEU A 48 -2.49 -4.90 -7.35
CA LEU A 48 -3.05 -5.09 -6.01
C LEU A 48 -4.11 -4.06 -5.68
N THR A 49 -5.30 -4.57 -5.40
CA THR A 49 -6.44 -3.81 -4.88
C THR A 49 -6.61 -4.15 -3.41
N ARG A 50 -6.54 -3.15 -2.52
CA ARG A 50 -6.60 -3.43 -1.07
C ARG A 50 -7.31 -2.33 -0.29
N GLU A 51 -8.16 -2.73 0.64
CA GLU A 51 -8.66 -1.89 1.72
C GLU A 51 -7.97 -2.28 3.02
N VAL A 52 -7.53 -1.28 3.80
CA VAL A 52 -6.90 -1.52 5.09
C VAL A 52 -7.44 -0.58 6.14
N TYR A 53 -7.96 -1.17 7.21
CA TYR A 53 -8.31 -0.50 8.45
C TYR A 53 -7.22 -0.79 9.47
N GLY A 54 -6.31 0.15 9.70
CA GLY A 54 -5.21 0.04 10.67
C GLY A 54 -3.86 0.46 10.11
N HIS A 55 -2.83 -0.38 10.30
CA HIS A 55 -1.46 -0.05 9.93
C HIS A 55 -0.95 -0.91 8.78
N LYS A 56 -0.50 -0.27 7.71
CA LYS A 56 0.08 -0.92 6.54
C LYS A 56 1.55 -0.54 6.34
N ARG A 57 2.39 -1.55 6.11
CA ARG A 57 3.74 -1.37 5.58
C ARG A 57 3.90 -2.18 4.29
N CYS A 58 4.19 -1.50 3.18
CA CYS A 58 4.48 -2.14 1.91
C CYS A 58 5.87 -1.76 1.39
N MET A 59 6.52 -2.73 0.78
CA MET A 59 7.74 -2.53 -0.01
C MET A 59 7.52 -3.20 -1.36
N ASP A 60 7.66 -2.45 -2.45
CA ASP A 60 7.45 -2.98 -3.79
C ASP A 60 8.58 -2.58 -4.75
N THR A 61 8.95 -3.52 -5.60
CA THR A 61 9.88 -3.24 -6.71
C THR A 61 9.13 -2.72 -7.93
N ARG A 62 8.00 -3.33 -8.31
CA ARG A 62 7.25 -2.93 -9.50
C ARG A 62 5.78 -3.36 -9.51
N GLY A 63 4.86 -2.45 -9.26
CA GLY A 63 3.44 -2.80 -9.27
C GLY A 63 2.50 -1.70 -9.69
N VAL A 64 1.26 -2.11 -9.90
CA VAL A 64 0.10 -1.22 -10.02
C VAL A 64 -0.79 -1.45 -8.83
N TRP A 65 -1.17 -0.38 -8.15
CA TRP A 65 -1.82 -0.50 -6.87
C TRP A 65 -3.00 0.45 -6.76
N THR A 66 -4.13 -0.09 -6.32
CA THR A 66 -5.31 0.68 -5.95
C THR A 66 -5.59 0.42 -4.48
N GLN A 67 -5.58 1.45 -3.64
CA GLN A 67 -5.73 1.23 -2.20
C GLN A 67 -6.52 2.29 -1.48
N GLU A 68 -7.36 1.84 -0.56
CA GLU A 68 -7.97 2.66 0.47
C GLU A 68 -7.36 2.31 1.82
N VAL A 69 -6.95 3.32 2.58
CA VAL A 69 -6.37 3.10 3.91
C VAL A 69 -7.00 4.04 4.92
N TYR A 70 -7.63 3.45 5.93
CA TYR A 70 -8.05 4.11 7.15
C TYR A 70 -7.02 3.81 8.24
N GLY A 71 -6.13 4.77 8.52
CA GLY A 71 -5.11 4.65 9.55
C GLY A 71 -3.73 5.10 9.09
N HIS A 72 -2.71 4.26 9.29
CA HIS A 72 -1.33 4.62 9.00
C HIS A 72 -0.72 3.76 7.89
N LYS A 73 -0.18 4.41 6.87
CA LYS A 73 0.48 3.78 5.74
C LYS A 73 1.95 4.17 5.64
N ARG A 74 2.80 3.17 5.42
CA ARG A 74 4.18 3.35 4.98
C ARG A 74 4.46 2.57 3.69
N CYS A 75 4.78 3.28 2.61
CA CYS A 75 5.22 2.71 1.32
C CYS A 75 6.69 3.00 1.02
N MET A 76 7.35 2.04 0.41
CA MET A 76 8.68 2.20 -0.20
C MET A 76 8.67 1.47 -1.53
N ASP A 77 8.69 2.22 -2.62
CA ASP A 77 8.52 1.65 -3.95
C ASP A 77 9.63 2.10 -4.92
N THR A 78 9.97 1.23 -5.88
CA THR A 78 11.00 1.54 -6.89
C THR A 78 10.40 1.97 -8.22
N ARG A 79 9.43 1.22 -8.74
CA ARG A 79 8.73 1.54 -9.99
C ARG A 79 7.25 1.24 -9.93
N SER A 80 6.43 2.20 -9.53
CA SER A 80 5.03 1.89 -9.23
C SER A 80 4.03 2.90 -9.79
N VAL A 81 2.85 2.40 -10.13
CA VAL A 81 1.68 3.23 -10.43
C VAL A 81 0.67 3.02 -9.32
N TRP A 82 0.11 4.11 -8.82
CA TRP A 82 -0.71 4.06 -7.63
C TRP A 82 -1.88 5.01 -7.72
N THR A 83 -3.05 4.48 -7.39
CA THR A 83 -4.26 5.21 -7.07
C THR A 83 -4.56 4.96 -5.59
N GLN A 84 -4.69 6.01 -4.78
CA GLN A 84 -4.94 5.83 -3.36
C GLN A 84 -5.86 6.87 -2.73
N GLU A 85 -6.62 6.41 -1.74
CA GLU A 85 -7.27 7.26 -0.75
C GLU A 85 -6.73 6.90 0.63
N VAL A 86 -6.36 7.92 1.41
CA VAL A 86 -5.85 7.73 2.77
C VAL A 86 -6.55 8.65 3.74
N TYR A 87 -7.23 8.05 4.71
CA TYR A 87 -7.75 8.72 5.89
C TYR A 87 -6.79 8.45 7.06
N GLY A 88 -5.91 9.41 7.36
CA GLY A 88 -4.95 9.33 8.46
C GLY A 88 -3.54 9.77 8.07
N HIS A 89 -2.55 8.91 8.32
CA HIS A 89 -1.13 9.24 8.17
C HIS A 89 -0.48 8.44 7.04
N GLU A 90 0.16 9.14 6.12
CA GLU A 90 0.88 8.53 5.02
C GLU A 90 2.37 8.92 5.03
N LYS A 91 3.25 7.93 4.94
CA LYS A 91 4.66 8.12 4.60
C LYS A 91 5.02 7.31 3.37
N CYS A 92 5.47 7.98 2.30
CA CYS A 92 5.93 7.28 1.10
C CYS A 92 7.34 7.67 0.69
N MET A 93 8.08 6.69 0.18
CA MET A 93 9.35 6.88 -0.50
C MET A 93 9.25 6.20 -1.85
N ASP A 94 9.49 6.93 -2.94
CA ASP A 94 9.39 6.39 -4.29
C ASP A 94 10.56 6.82 -5.17
N THR A 95 11.11 5.90 -5.95
CA THR A 95 12.16 6.24 -6.90
C THR A 95 11.57 6.73 -8.22
N ARG A 96 10.53 6.06 -8.73
CA ARG A 96 9.88 6.39 -9.99
C ARG A 96 8.44 5.91 -10.01
N GLY A 97 7.51 6.82 -10.24
CA GLY A 97 6.11 6.40 -10.27
C GLY A 97 5.13 7.42 -10.79
N VAL A 98 3.91 6.97 -10.97
CA VAL A 98 2.74 7.81 -11.24
C VAL A 98 1.78 7.63 -10.10
N TRP A 99 1.34 8.74 -9.53
CA TRP A 99 0.53 8.74 -8.32
C TRP A 99 -0.69 9.62 -8.50
N THR A 100 -1.86 9.04 -8.29
CA THR A 100 -3.12 9.74 -8.08
C THR A 100 -3.54 9.50 -6.64
N ARG A 101 -3.68 10.55 -5.83
CA ARG A 101 -3.94 10.38 -4.39
C ARG A 101 -4.86 11.42 -3.79
N GLU A 102 -5.78 10.96 -2.96
CA GLU A 102 -6.53 11.79 -2.02
C GLU A 102 -6.10 11.46 -0.59
N VAL A 103 -5.86 12.49 0.22
CA VAL A 103 -5.39 12.30 1.60
C VAL A 103 -6.12 13.23 2.54
N TYR A 104 -6.80 12.64 3.52
CA TYR A 104 -7.41 13.32 4.65
C TYR A 104 -6.53 13.07 5.88
N GLY A 105 -5.66 14.03 6.20
CA GLY A 105 -4.74 13.95 7.34
C GLY A 105 -3.32 14.38 7.03
N HIS A 106 -2.33 13.61 7.48
CA HIS A 106 -0.92 14.00 7.43
C HIS A 106 -0.16 13.17 6.42
N LYS A 107 0.68 13.85 5.64
CA LYS A 107 1.48 13.22 4.61
C LYS A 107 2.94 13.63 4.63
N ARG A 108 3.81 12.64 4.45
CA ARG A 108 5.23 12.83 4.14
C ARG A 108 5.62 12.04 2.90
N PHE A 109 6.31 12.67 1.96
CA PHE A 109 6.81 11.98 0.76
C PHE A 109 8.22 12.39 0.39
N MET A 110 8.98 11.43 -0.13
CA MET A 110 10.29 11.64 -0.70
C MET A 110 10.32 10.90 -2.03
N ASP A 111 10.56 11.63 -3.12
CA ASP A 111 10.51 11.08 -4.47
C ASP A 111 11.66 11.59 -5.35
N THR A 112 12.08 10.77 -6.31
CA THR A 112 13.15 11.13 -7.25
C THR A 112 12.63 11.48 -8.63
N ARG A 113 11.79 10.63 -9.23
CA ARG A 113 11.24 10.81 -10.59
C ARG A 113 9.77 10.39 -10.65
N SER A 114 8.91 11.16 -9.99
CA SER A 114 7.50 10.81 -9.87
C SER A 114 6.55 11.90 -10.34
N VAL A 115 5.46 11.48 -10.98
CA VAL A 115 4.37 12.35 -11.43
C VAL A 115 3.22 12.22 -10.42
N TRP A 116 2.64 13.36 -10.04
CA TRP A 116 1.63 13.42 -8.99
C TRP A 116 0.39 14.18 -9.43
N ILE A 117 -0.77 13.56 -9.23
CA ILE A 117 -2.07 14.19 -9.11
C ILE A 117 -2.48 14.00 -7.65
N ARG A 118 -2.76 15.08 -6.93
CA ARG A 118 -3.04 15.00 -5.50
C ARG A 118 -4.10 15.99 -5.04
N GLU A 119 -4.93 15.53 -4.11
CA GLU A 119 -5.77 16.35 -3.25
C GLU A 119 -5.42 16.04 -1.80
N VAL A 120 -5.20 17.07 -0.98
CA VAL A 120 -4.84 16.88 0.43
C VAL A 120 -5.64 17.82 1.32
N TYR A 121 -6.39 17.22 2.23
CA TYR A 121 -7.08 17.87 3.32
C TYR A 121 -6.29 17.61 4.60
N GLY A 122 -5.31 18.46 4.88
CA GLY A 122 -4.46 18.38 6.07
C GLY A 122 -3.03 18.83 5.80
N HIS A 123 -2.05 18.28 6.54
CA HIS A 123 -0.67 18.75 6.48
C HIS A 123 0.21 17.92 5.56
N VAL A 124 0.98 18.61 4.73
CA VAL A 124 1.93 18.02 3.79
C VAL A 124 3.36 18.41 4.15
N ARG A 125 4.25 17.42 4.23
CA ARG A 125 5.69 17.61 4.33
C ARG A 125 6.39 16.90 3.17
N ARG A 126 7.30 17.61 2.50
CA ARG A 126 8.32 17.01 1.63
C ARG A 126 9.52 16.64 2.50
#